data_AF-A0A5Q8C9X6-F1
#
_entry.id   AF-A0A5Q8C9X6-F1
#
_cell.length_a   1.000
_cell.length_b   1.000
_cell.length_c   1.000
_cell.angle_alpha   90.00
_cell.angle_beta   90.00
_cell.angle_gamma   90.00
#
_symmetry.space_group_name_H-M   'P 1'
#
loop_
_entity.id
_entity.type
_entity.pdbx_description
1 polymer ?
#
loop_
_entity_poly.entity_id
_entity_poly.type
_entity_poly.pdbx_seq_one_letter_code
_entity_poly.pdbx_strand_id
1 'polypeptide(L)' 'ALLAKGDDNSFMNRITLALREKLVPTGDDDRPPPKAPKQQSHIRQARPQQPPAKVPESGPMAAMLKKLFGKD' A
#
# COMPACT_ATOMS: atom_id res chain seq x y z
N ALA A 1 8.51 -21.34 12.27
CA ALA A 1 7.15 -21.34 12.85
C ALA A 1 6.06 -20.80 11.92
N LEU A 2 6.34 -19.95 10.91
CA LEU A 2 5.29 -19.40 10.02
C LEU A 2 4.82 -20.40 8.96
N LEU A 3 5.75 -21.10 8.29
CA LEU A 3 5.44 -22.17 7.32
C LEU A 3 4.66 -23.33 7.94
N ALA A 4 5.06 -23.79 9.14
CA ALA A 4 4.36 -24.86 9.85
C ALA A 4 2.94 -24.46 10.30
N LYS A 5 2.61 -23.17 10.30
CA LYS A 5 1.29 -22.63 10.60
C LYS A 5 0.47 -22.31 9.33
N GLY A 6 1.01 -22.56 8.14
CA GLY A 6 0.38 -22.23 6.85
C GLY A 6 0.33 -20.74 6.54
N ASP A 7 1.08 -19.91 7.26
CA ASP A 7 1.12 -18.45 7.05
C ASP A 7 2.26 -18.09 6.08
N ASP A 8 2.09 -18.57 4.85
CA ASP A 8 3.08 -18.42 3.78
C ASP A 8 3.21 -16.96 3.34
N ASN A 9 2.11 -16.20 3.37
CA ASN A 9 2.09 -14.78 3.02
C ASN A 9 2.97 -13.95 3.95
N SER A 10 2.85 -14.16 5.27
CA SER A 10 3.67 -13.44 6.25
C SER A 10 5.13 -13.88 6.20
N PHE A 11 5.39 -15.15 5.90
CA PHE A 11 6.74 -15.66 5.71
C PHE A 11 7.42 -15.02 4.49
N MET A 12 6.75 -15.03 3.34
CA MET A 12 7.29 -14.45 2.10
C MET A 12 7.51 -12.94 2.24
N ASN A 13 6.62 -12.20 2.90
CA ASN A 13 6.83 -10.78 3.17
C ASN A 13 8.03 -10.49 4.08
N ARG A 14 8.32 -11.36 5.05
CA ARG A 14 9.50 -11.22 5.91
C ARG A 14 10.79 -11.53 5.14
N ILE A 15 10.75 -12.56 4.29
CA ILE A 15 11.86 -12.91 3.40
C ILE A 15 12.19 -11.77 2.46
N THR A 16 11.19 -11.21 1.77
CA THR A 16 11.42 -10.12 0.81
C THR A 16 11.95 -8.86 1.49
N LEU A 17 11.49 -8.55 2.71
CA LEU A 17 12.02 -7.42 3.46
C LEU A 17 13.47 -7.63 3.90
N ALA A 18 13.80 -8.82 4.39
CA ALA A 18 15.15 -9.14 4.88
C ALA A 18 16.19 -9.27 3.76
N LEU A 19 15.78 -9.73 2.57
CA LEU A 19 16.66 -9.98 1.44
C LEU A 19 16.54 -8.91 0.35
N ARG A 20 15.84 -7.80 0.60
CA ARG A 20 15.55 -6.76 -0.39
C ARG A 20 16.79 -6.30 -1.18
N GLU A 21 17.91 -6.09 -0.50
CA GLU A 21 19.18 -5.65 -1.11
C GLU A 21 19.86 -6.73 -1.95
N LYS A 22 19.58 -8.01 -1.65
CA LYS A 22 20.12 -9.17 -2.37
C LYS A 22 19.20 -9.67 -3.49
N LEU A 23 17.94 -9.23 -3.49
CA LEU A 23 16.93 -9.56 -4.49
C LEU A 23 16.89 -8.53 -5.63
N VAL A 24 17.91 -7.66 -5.73
CA VAL A 24 18.07 -6.75 -6.85
C VAL A 24 18.58 -7.56 -8.06
N PRO A 25 17.96 -7.44 -9.24
CA PRO A 25 18.44 -8.10 -10.45
C PRO A 25 19.90 -7.74 -10.71
N THR A 26 20.79 -8.74 -10.67
CA THR A 26 22.24 -8.56 -10.86
C THR A 26 22.68 -8.59 -12.33
N GLY A 27 21.75 -8.83 -13.26
CA GLY A 27 22.02 -8.86 -14.70
C GLY A 27 20.76 -8.76 -15.55
N ASP A 28 20.92 -8.67 -16.87
CA ASP A 28 19.81 -8.57 -17.83
C ASP A 28 18.93 -9.83 -17.89
N ASP A 29 19.50 -11.01 -17.61
CA ASP A 29 18.79 -12.30 -17.59
C ASP A 29 17.90 -12.51 -16.36
N ASP A 30 18.15 -11.78 -15.27
CA ASP A 30 17.42 -11.90 -13.99
C ASP A 30 16.41 -10.75 -13.81
N ARG A 31 16.26 -9.90 -14.83
CA ARG A 31 15.27 -8.83 -14.83
C ARG A 31 13.89 -9.43 -15.03
N PRO A 32 12.91 -9.13 -14.16
CA PRO A 32 11.54 -9.53 -14.41
C PRO A 32 11.10 -8.98 -15.77
N PRO A 33 10.38 -9.76 -16.59
CA PRO A 33 9.98 -9.34 -17.92
C PRO A 33 9.21 -8.02 -17.82
N PRO A 34 9.38 -7.13 -18.82
CA PRO A 34 8.71 -5.83 -18.80
C PRO A 34 7.21 -6.05 -18.59
N LYS A 35 6.66 -5.45 -17.53
CA LYS A 35 5.25 -5.57 -17.20
C LYS A 35 4.45 -5.16 -18.42
N ALA A 36 3.61 -6.08 -18.92
CA ALA A 36 2.70 -5.79 -20.02
C ALA A 36 1.92 -4.50 -19.72
N PRO A 37 1.69 -3.65 -20.74
CA PRO A 37 0.96 -2.41 -20.55
C PRO A 37 -0.39 -2.73 -19.90
N LYS A 38 -0.65 -2.08 -18.76
CA LYS A 38 -1.91 -2.25 -18.02
C LYS A 38 -3.05 -1.94 -18.99
N GLN A 39 -3.91 -2.92 -19.24
CA GLN A 39 -5.10 -2.72 -20.06
C GLN A 39 -5.89 -1.56 -19.48
N GLN A 40 -6.13 -0.54 -20.30
CA GLN A 40 -6.96 0.58 -19.91
C GLN A 40 -8.39 0.07 -19.78
N SER A 41 -8.91 0.03 -18.55
CA SER A 41 -10.31 -0.27 -18.33
C SER A 41 -11.16 0.85 -18.95
N HIS A 42 -11.99 0.55 -19.94
CA HIS A 42 -13.05 1.46 -20.43
C HIS A 42 -14.09 1.80 -19.36
N ILE A 43 -13.99 1.20 -18.18
CA ILE A 43 -14.68 1.63 -16.98
C ILE A 43 -14.07 2.97 -16.55
N ARG A 44 -14.62 4.07 -17.06
CA ARG A 44 -14.59 5.34 -16.33
C ARG A 44 -15.44 5.10 -15.09
N GLN A 45 -14.81 4.61 -14.02
CA GLN A 45 -15.42 4.68 -12.70
C GLN A 45 -15.83 6.13 -12.52
N ALA A 46 -17.14 6.38 -12.46
CA ALA A 46 -17.65 7.66 -12.01
C ALA A 46 -16.96 7.91 -10.67
N ARG A 47 -16.12 8.94 -10.60
CA ARG A 47 -15.50 9.35 -9.34
C ARG A 47 -16.64 9.47 -8.32
N PRO A 48 -16.66 8.72 -7.20
CA PRO A 48 -17.26 9.29 -6.02
C PRO A 48 -16.39 10.50 -5.67
N GLN A 49 -16.79 11.68 -6.15
CA GLN A 49 -16.40 12.96 -5.56
C GLN A 49 -17.05 13.01 -4.17
N GLN A 50 -16.50 12.27 -3.22
CA GLN A 50 -16.72 12.54 -1.82
C GLN A 50 -15.37 12.47 -1.12
N PRO A 51 -14.85 13.64 -0.76
CA PRO A 51 -14.48 13.80 0.62
C PRO A 51 -15.06 15.09 1.22
N PRO A 52 -15.18 15.19 2.55
CA PRO A 52 -14.96 14.16 3.57
C PRO A 52 -16.25 13.92 4.38
N ALA A 53 -16.35 12.76 5.03
CA ALA A 53 -17.29 12.58 6.13
C ALA A 53 -17.21 13.80 7.06
N LYS A 54 -18.36 14.31 7.53
CA LYS A 54 -18.45 15.43 8.47
C LYS A 54 -17.42 15.23 9.55
N VAL A 55 -16.36 16.05 9.53
CA VAL A 55 -15.33 15.97 10.54
C VAL A 55 -16.00 16.23 11.88
N PRO A 56 -15.84 15.34 12.87
CA PRO A 56 -16.44 15.56 14.18
C PRO A 56 -15.89 16.87 14.74
N GLU A 57 -16.79 17.80 15.08
CA GLU A 57 -16.42 19.12 15.62
C GLU A 57 -15.97 19.04 17.09
N SER A 58 -16.27 17.93 17.76
CA SER A 58 -15.89 17.68 19.15
C SER A 58 -15.38 16.25 19.36
N GLY A 59 -14.61 16.06 20.44
CA GLY A 59 -14.09 14.76 20.85
C GLY A 59 -12.62 14.50 20.48
N PRO A 60 -12.09 13.33 20.85
CA PRO A 60 -10.65 13.02 20.76
C PRO A 60 -10.13 13.01 19.32
N MET A 61 -10.97 12.62 18.36
CA MET A 61 -10.60 12.63 16.93
C MET A 61 -10.52 14.06 16.37
N ALA A 62 -11.41 14.96 16.79
CA ALA A 62 -11.38 16.37 16.39
C ALA A 62 -10.06 17.04 16.82
N ALA A 63 -9.61 16.76 18.05
CA ALA A 63 -8.36 17.28 18.58
C ALA A 63 -7.13 16.77 17.79
N MET A 64 -7.14 15.52 17.33
CA MET A 64 -6.07 14.99 16.48
C MET A 64 -6.07 15.65 15.10
N LEU A 65 -7.24 15.88 14.50
CA LEU A 65 -7.36 16.57 13.21
C LEU A 65 -6.95 18.04 13.31
N LYS A 66 -7.32 18.75 14.38
CA LYS A 66 -6.93 20.15 14.63
C LYS A 66 -5.40 20.31 14.65
N LYS A 67 -4.70 19.39 15.34
CA LYS A 67 -3.23 19.31 15.38
C LYS A 67 -2.59 19.00 14.02
N LEU A 68 -3.18 18.07 13.25
CA LEU A 68 -2.64 17.68 11.94
C LEU A 68 -2.81 18.77 10.87
N PHE A 69 -3.92 19.50 10.92
CA PHE A 69 -4.22 20.54 9.93
C PHE A 69 -3.69 21.93 10.34
N GLY A 70 -3.05 22.07 11.51
CA GLY A 70 -2.50 23.35 11.98
C GLY A 70 -3.54 24.47 12.09
N LYS A 71 -4.82 24.09 12.21
CA LYS A 71 -5.95 25.02 12.31
C LYS A 71 -6.13 25.32 13.79
N ASP A 72 -5.29 26.15 14.38
CA ASP A 72 -5.53 26.66 15.74
C ASP A 72 -6.55 27.80 15.76
#